data_AF-A0A1I1EDE5-F1
#
_entry.id   AF-A0A1I1EDE5-F1
#
_cell.length_a   1.000
_cell.length_b   1.000
_cell.length_c   1.000
_cell.angle_alpha   90.00
_cell.angle_beta   90.00
_cell.angle_gamma   90.00
#
_symmetry.space_group_name_H-M   'P 1'
#
loop_
_entity.id
_entity.type
_entity.pdbx_description
1 polymer ?
#
loop_
_entity_poly.entity_id
_entity_poly.type
_entity_poly.pdbx_seq_one_letter_code
_entity_poly.pdbx_strand_id
1 'polypeptide(L)'
;MRKFLASDLDGTLIHNSAFNKEDLQAIRRFREEGGFFSLCTGRTLNWTVPLFDWGDLECDAMILGNGSAVYTIENIDPLRFTEIVNSNISYHVGLEIIHFFYELEDFALYWSDGQNTYELADRLFLEKNSIVQNDYSRFVMINELYKNPITFNSIGLAPAVPDVEKTKKMLPIVQEKWGHNIEVFRNQYFLDICPKNSSKGFGIRQLAEFLSEPFEFYAVGDSFNDIAMFEFVGKNNAFVMENAEEILKNQGYKKVKSVHECIEHILLR
;
A
#
# COMPACT_ATOMS: atom_id res chain seq x y z
N MET A 1 19.78 17.57 9.95
CA MET A 1 18.59 16.76 10.28
C MET A 1 18.64 15.53 9.40
N ARG A 2 18.35 14.32 9.90
CA ARG A 2 18.34 13.14 9.02
C ARG A 2 17.15 13.26 8.06
N LYS A 3 17.28 12.72 6.85
CA LYS A 3 16.20 12.75 5.85
C LYS A 3 15.48 11.40 5.87
N PHE A 4 14.15 11.44 5.86
CA PHE A 4 13.30 10.26 5.76
C PHE A 4 12.55 10.30 4.44
N LEU A 5 12.59 9.24 3.65
CA LEU A 5 11.80 9.11 2.41
C LEU A 5 10.85 7.92 2.53
N ALA A 6 9.54 8.20 2.52
CA ALA A 6 8.51 7.20 2.26
C ALA A 6 8.27 7.09 0.75
N SER A 7 8.33 5.89 0.21
CA SER A 7 7.98 5.64 -1.19
C SER A 7 6.83 4.67 -1.28
N ASP A 8 5.82 5.02 -2.09
CA ASP A 8 4.94 4.01 -2.64
C ASP A 8 5.70 3.01 -3.53
N LEU A 9 5.07 1.86 -3.78
CA LEU A 9 5.64 0.75 -4.53
C LEU A 9 5.04 0.64 -5.94
N ASP A 10 3.73 0.41 -6.07
CA ASP A 10 3.09 0.02 -7.32
C ASP A 10 2.72 1.25 -8.16
N GLY A 11 3.37 1.45 -9.31
CA GLY A 11 3.24 2.69 -10.08
C GLY A 11 4.20 3.79 -9.66
N THR A 12 5.04 3.53 -8.63
CA THR A 12 6.06 4.45 -8.11
C THR A 12 7.48 3.87 -8.20
N LEU A 13 7.74 2.70 -7.61
CA LEU A 13 9.03 1.98 -7.72
C LEU A 13 8.97 0.83 -8.72
N ILE A 14 7.82 0.18 -8.81
CA ILE A 14 7.54 -0.90 -9.74
C ILE A 14 6.75 -0.31 -10.90
N HIS A 15 7.34 -0.41 -12.09
CA HIS A 15 6.71 -0.05 -13.34
C HIS A 15 6.71 -1.28 -14.26
N ASN A 16 5.57 -1.61 -14.87
CA ASN A 16 5.42 -2.79 -15.73
C ASN A 16 5.97 -4.08 -15.08
N SER A 17 5.68 -4.28 -13.79
CA SER A 17 6.09 -5.43 -13.00
C SER A 17 7.61 -5.58 -12.79
N ALA A 18 8.39 -4.52 -12.96
CA ALA A 18 9.83 -4.53 -12.70
C ALA A 18 10.29 -3.26 -11.95
N PHE A 19 11.37 -3.39 -11.19
CA PHE A 19 12.09 -2.24 -10.65
C PHE A 19 12.97 -1.61 -11.71
N ASN A 20 13.13 -0.30 -11.64
CA ASN A 20 14.19 0.37 -12.36
C ASN A 20 15.52 0.32 -11.59
N LYS A 21 16.63 0.06 -12.28
CA LYS A 21 17.94 -0.09 -11.64
C LYS A 21 18.44 1.23 -11.04
N GLU A 22 18.19 2.36 -11.69
CA GLU A 22 18.61 3.66 -11.18
C GLU A 22 17.89 4.05 -9.88
N ASP A 23 16.63 3.62 -9.70
CA ASP A 23 15.88 3.84 -8.46
C ASP A 23 16.50 3.06 -7.30
N LEU A 24 16.79 1.77 -7.50
CA LEU A 24 17.42 0.91 -6.50
C LEU A 24 18.81 1.44 -6.09
N GLN A 25 19.62 1.84 -7.07
CA GLN A 25 20.94 2.45 -6.81
C GLN A 25 20.82 3.78 -6.05
N ALA A 26 19.83 4.61 -6.40
CA ALA A 26 19.58 5.86 -5.69
C ALA A 26 19.13 5.64 -4.25
N ILE A 27 18.28 4.64 -4.00
CA ILE A 27 17.85 4.25 -2.66
C ILE A 27 19.04 3.81 -1.82
N ARG A 28 19.90 2.92 -2.37
CA ARG A 28 21.12 2.48 -1.68
C ARG A 28 22.01 3.67 -1.33
N ARG A 29 22.29 4.56 -2.29
CA ARG A 29 23.08 5.78 -2.05
C ARG A 29 22.45 6.69 -1.00
N PHE A 30 21.14 6.93 -1.08
CA PHE A 30 20.42 7.74 -0.10
C PHE A 30 20.57 7.21 1.33
N ARG A 31 20.52 5.88 1.49
CA ARG A 31 20.72 5.21 2.78
C ARG A 31 22.19 5.30 3.24
N GLU A 32 23.15 5.08 2.35
CA GLU A 32 24.59 5.22 2.62
C GLU A 32 24.96 6.65 3.09
N GLU A 33 24.25 7.67 2.59
CA GLU A 33 24.39 9.07 3.02
C GLU A 33 23.64 9.39 4.34
N GLY A 34 23.11 8.38 5.03
CA GLY A 34 22.45 8.50 6.34
C GLY A 34 20.95 8.76 6.29
N GLY A 35 20.36 8.70 5.09
CA GLY A 35 18.91 8.73 4.88
C GLY A 35 18.22 7.49 5.44
N PHE A 36 16.93 7.63 5.81
CA PHE A 36 16.06 6.54 6.24
C PHE A 36 14.99 6.30 5.17
N PHE A 37 14.95 5.11 4.59
CA PHE A 37 14.04 4.78 3.50
C PHE A 37 12.96 3.79 3.96
N SER A 38 11.70 4.12 3.72
CA SER A 38 10.56 3.27 4.08
C SER A 38 9.68 2.99 2.87
N LEU A 39 9.31 1.71 2.68
CA LEU A 39 8.27 1.34 1.73
C LEU A 39 6.89 1.64 2.32
N CYS A 40 5.97 2.12 1.50
CA CYS A 40 4.62 2.49 1.93
C CYS A 40 3.57 2.02 0.91
N THR A 41 3.02 0.82 1.09
CA THR A 41 2.23 0.11 0.08
C THR A 41 0.93 -0.49 0.64
N GLY A 42 -0.02 -0.75 -0.25
CA GLY A 42 -1.22 -1.56 0.04
C GLY A 42 -0.94 -3.06 0.11
N ARG A 43 0.25 -3.52 -0.32
CA ARG A 43 0.64 -4.93 -0.29
C ARG A 43 0.78 -5.48 1.13
N THR A 44 0.71 -6.80 1.23
CA THR A 44 0.94 -7.60 2.43
C THR A 44 2.42 -7.95 2.61
N LEU A 45 2.79 -8.50 3.77
CA LEU A 45 4.18 -8.88 4.03
C LEU A 45 4.69 -9.90 3.01
N ASN A 46 3.96 -10.99 2.77
CA ASN A 46 4.40 -12.05 1.85
C ASN A 46 4.40 -11.63 0.38
N TRP A 47 3.74 -10.53 0.03
CA TRP A 47 3.85 -9.92 -1.31
C TRP A 47 5.01 -8.94 -1.43
N THR A 48 5.53 -8.46 -0.31
CA THR A 48 6.61 -7.47 -0.27
C THR A 48 7.98 -8.14 -0.07
N VAL A 49 8.08 -9.13 0.81
CA VAL A 49 9.35 -9.84 1.13
C VAL A 49 10.05 -10.42 -0.10
N PRO A 50 9.37 -11.09 -1.07
CA PRO A 50 10.04 -11.64 -2.25
C PRO A 50 10.71 -10.57 -3.14
N LEU A 51 10.33 -9.30 -3.00
CA LEU A 51 10.88 -8.20 -3.79
C LEU A 51 12.30 -7.82 -3.37
N PHE A 52 12.71 -8.13 -2.14
CA PHE A 52 14.08 -7.90 -1.67
C PHE A 52 15.04 -8.87 -2.35
N ASP A 53 14.66 -10.16 -2.45
CA ASP A 53 15.48 -11.20 -3.08
C ASP A 53 15.57 -11.03 -4.61
N TRP A 54 14.44 -10.75 -5.26
CA TRP A 54 14.39 -10.60 -6.71
C TRP A 54 14.87 -9.22 -7.19
N GLY A 55 14.56 -8.18 -6.41
CA GLY A 55 14.72 -6.79 -6.83
C GLY A 55 15.98 -6.11 -6.32
N ASP A 56 16.79 -6.71 -5.44
CA ASP A 56 17.90 -6.02 -4.74
C ASP A 56 17.42 -4.72 -4.05
N LEU A 57 16.17 -4.75 -3.57
CA LEU A 57 15.54 -3.64 -2.87
C LEU A 57 16.03 -3.62 -1.43
N GLU A 58 16.40 -2.44 -0.92
CA GLU A 58 16.77 -2.25 0.47
C GLU A 58 15.90 -1.17 1.10
N CYS A 59 15.38 -1.41 2.30
CA CYS A 59 14.70 -0.40 3.09
C CYS A 59 14.92 -0.62 4.59
N ASP A 60 14.64 0.43 5.37
CA ASP A 60 14.78 0.45 6.82
C ASP A 60 13.45 0.14 7.54
N ALA A 61 12.33 0.29 6.83
CA ALA A 61 11.00 0.00 7.32
C ALA A 61 10.02 -0.35 6.19
N MET A 62 8.91 -0.98 6.57
CA MET A 62 7.78 -1.29 5.70
C MET A 62 6.48 -0.84 6.36
N ILE A 63 5.72 -0.02 5.65
CA ILE A 63 4.35 0.37 5.97
C ILE A 63 3.46 -0.36 4.96
N LEU A 64 2.71 -1.33 5.43
CA LEU A 64 1.96 -2.30 4.63
C LEU A 64 0.45 -2.13 4.84
N GLY A 65 -0.35 -2.68 3.93
CA GLY A 65 -1.82 -2.58 3.97
C GLY A 65 -2.33 -1.13 4.08
N ASN A 66 -1.64 -0.17 3.45
CA ASN A 66 -1.88 1.27 3.61
C ASN A 66 -1.85 1.72 5.09
N GLY A 67 -0.88 1.24 5.86
CA GLY A 67 -0.63 1.66 7.25
C GLY A 67 -1.39 0.88 8.31
N SER A 68 -2.12 -0.17 7.93
CA SER A 68 -2.69 -1.14 8.88
C SER A 68 -1.61 -2.01 9.53
N ALA A 69 -0.43 -2.16 8.91
CA ALA A 69 0.71 -2.83 9.48
C ALA A 69 2.00 -2.02 9.27
N VAL A 70 2.85 -1.95 10.30
CA VAL A 70 4.10 -1.17 10.26
C VAL A 70 5.22 -1.99 10.89
N TYR A 71 6.34 -2.08 10.18
CA TYR A 71 7.50 -2.87 10.55
C TYR A 71 8.79 -2.06 10.40
N THR A 72 9.72 -2.17 11.35
CA THR A 72 11.14 -1.80 11.12
C THR A 72 11.94 -3.02 10.72
N ILE A 73 12.94 -2.85 9.87
CA ILE A 73 13.83 -3.93 9.41
C ILE A 73 15.15 -3.88 10.18
N GLU A 74 15.61 -5.03 10.65
CA GLU A 74 16.85 -5.19 11.38
C GLU A 74 17.96 -5.70 10.45
N ASN A 75 19.12 -5.06 10.49
CA ASN A 75 20.31 -5.47 9.71
C ASN A 75 20.06 -5.61 8.20
N ILE A 76 19.07 -4.90 7.65
CA ILE A 76 18.71 -4.97 6.22
C ILE A 76 18.25 -6.38 5.81
N ASP A 77 17.79 -7.18 6.77
CA ASP A 77 17.21 -8.50 6.51
C ASP A 77 15.68 -8.39 6.58
N PRO A 78 14.96 -8.46 5.45
CA PRO A 78 13.50 -8.30 5.41
C PRO A 78 12.75 -9.41 6.15
N LEU A 79 13.43 -10.48 6.56
CA LEU A 79 12.88 -11.55 7.40
C LEU A 79 13.07 -11.26 8.90
N ARG A 80 13.84 -10.24 9.26
CA ARG A 80 14.09 -9.83 10.64
C ARG A 80 13.53 -8.44 10.85
N PHE A 81 12.31 -8.41 11.38
CA PHE A 81 11.58 -7.17 11.58
C PHE A 81 10.95 -7.09 12.97
N THR A 82 10.73 -5.87 13.43
CA THR A 82 9.92 -5.57 14.62
C THR A 82 8.58 -4.99 14.18
N GLU A 83 7.47 -5.59 14.62
CA GLU A 83 6.12 -5.09 14.39
C GLU A 83 5.80 -3.93 15.34
N ILE A 84 5.35 -2.80 14.79
CA ILE A 84 4.98 -1.58 15.53
C ILE A 84 3.45 -1.42 15.57
N VAL A 85 2.80 -1.71 14.45
CA VAL A 85 1.35 -1.58 14.28
C VAL A 85 0.81 -2.84 13.62
N ASN A 86 -0.32 -3.32 14.10
CA ASN A 86 -1.14 -4.33 13.44
C ASN A 86 -2.62 -4.08 13.79
N SER A 87 -3.28 -3.34 12.91
CA SER A 87 -4.67 -2.91 13.03
C SER A 87 -5.56 -3.74 12.13
N ASN A 88 -6.79 -4.00 12.57
CA ASN A 88 -7.72 -4.85 11.84
C ASN A 88 -9.11 -4.22 11.76
N ILE A 89 -9.77 -4.42 10.63
CA ILE A 89 -11.21 -4.20 10.48
C ILE A 89 -11.91 -5.19 11.42
N SER A 90 -12.95 -4.73 12.10
CA SER A 90 -13.78 -5.60 12.94
C SER A 90 -14.26 -6.82 12.14
N TYR A 91 -14.16 -8.02 12.73
CA TYR A 91 -14.55 -9.27 12.08
C TYR A 91 -15.94 -9.22 11.44
N HIS A 92 -16.92 -8.67 12.16
CA HIS A 92 -18.29 -8.56 11.66
C HIS A 92 -18.41 -7.61 10.45
N VAL A 93 -17.69 -6.50 10.47
CA VAL A 93 -17.68 -5.53 9.36
C VAL A 93 -16.96 -6.12 8.14
N GLY A 94 -15.84 -6.79 8.37
CA GLY A 94 -15.10 -7.48 7.31
C GLY A 94 -15.97 -8.53 6.61
N LEU A 95 -16.63 -9.40 7.36
CA LEU A 95 -17.57 -10.38 6.80
C LEU A 95 -18.71 -9.70 6.02
N GLU A 96 -19.30 -8.64 6.56
CA GLU A 96 -20.38 -7.93 5.88
C GLU A 96 -19.95 -7.38 4.51
N ILE A 97 -18.74 -6.80 4.44
CA ILE A 97 -18.15 -6.32 3.18
C ILE A 97 -17.89 -7.49 2.23
N ILE A 98 -17.27 -8.57 2.70
CA ILE A 98 -16.99 -9.75 1.88
C ILE A 98 -18.29 -10.31 1.27
N HIS A 99 -19.37 -10.43 2.06
CA HIS A 99 -20.67 -10.88 1.56
C HIS A 99 -21.29 -9.93 0.55
N PHE A 100 -21.23 -8.62 0.81
CA PHE A 100 -21.78 -7.65 -0.11
C PHE A 100 -21.12 -7.73 -1.49
N PHE A 101 -19.80 -7.87 -1.55
CA PHE A 101 -19.08 -7.98 -2.81
C PHE A 101 -19.09 -9.38 -3.41
N TYR A 102 -19.32 -10.42 -2.61
CA TYR A 102 -19.54 -11.77 -3.11
C TYR A 102 -20.77 -11.90 -4.03
N GLU A 103 -21.76 -11.03 -3.89
CA GLU A 103 -22.93 -10.98 -4.78
C GLU A 103 -22.68 -10.11 -6.03
N LEU A 104 -21.58 -9.34 -6.07
CA LEU A 104 -21.21 -8.46 -7.18
C LEU A 104 -20.11 -9.10 -8.03
N GLU A 105 -20.47 -9.68 -9.17
CA GLU A 105 -19.54 -10.36 -10.09
C GLU A 105 -18.58 -9.41 -10.83
N ASP A 106 -18.84 -8.10 -10.80
CA ASP A 106 -18.06 -7.09 -11.52
C ASP A 106 -16.68 -6.78 -10.90
N PHE A 107 -16.42 -7.28 -9.69
CA PHE A 107 -15.22 -7.00 -8.91
C PHE A 107 -14.59 -8.30 -8.39
N ALA A 108 -13.30 -8.50 -8.63
CA ALA A 108 -12.48 -9.41 -7.84
C ALA A 108 -12.36 -8.91 -6.40
N LEU A 109 -12.34 -9.85 -5.46
CA LEU A 109 -12.30 -9.61 -4.03
C LEU A 109 -11.16 -10.39 -3.37
N TYR A 110 -10.33 -9.69 -2.61
CA TYR A 110 -9.29 -10.28 -1.79
C TYR A 110 -9.20 -9.58 -0.44
N TRP A 111 -8.58 -10.23 0.55
CA TRP A 111 -8.30 -9.60 1.85
C TRP A 111 -6.95 -10.06 2.39
N SER A 112 -6.48 -9.38 3.43
CA SER A 112 -5.20 -9.63 4.08
C SER A 112 -5.38 -9.87 5.57
N ASP A 113 -4.56 -10.73 6.16
CA ASP A 113 -4.37 -10.84 7.62
C ASP A 113 -3.16 -10.04 8.15
N GLY A 114 -2.55 -9.22 7.29
CA GLY A 114 -1.30 -8.48 7.51
C GLY A 114 -0.09 -9.17 6.90
N GLN A 115 -0.10 -10.52 6.87
CA GLN A 115 0.99 -11.31 6.32
C GLN A 115 0.65 -11.93 4.96
N ASN A 116 -0.51 -12.57 4.87
CA ASN A 116 -0.99 -13.32 3.72
C ASN A 116 -2.15 -12.60 3.05
N THR A 117 -2.24 -12.75 1.73
CA THR A 117 -3.43 -12.40 0.96
C THR A 117 -4.31 -13.62 0.77
N TYR A 118 -5.62 -13.43 0.83
CA TYR A 118 -6.63 -14.45 0.67
C TYR A 118 -7.65 -14.06 -0.39
N GLU A 119 -8.13 -15.06 -1.13
CA GLU A 119 -9.11 -14.91 -2.20
C GLU A 119 -10.19 -15.98 -2.07
N LEU A 120 -11.38 -15.69 -2.60
CA LEU A 120 -12.48 -16.66 -2.59
C LEU A 120 -12.34 -17.68 -3.72
N ALA A 121 -12.11 -18.94 -3.36
CA ALA A 121 -11.94 -20.05 -4.30
C ALA A 121 -13.15 -20.21 -5.24
N ASP A 122 -14.36 -20.04 -4.69
CA ASP A 122 -15.63 -20.15 -5.42
C ASP A 122 -15.78 -19.09 -6.53
N ARG A 123 -15.08 -17.95 -6.40
CA ARG A 123 -15.11 -16.84 -7.37
C ARG A 123 -14.07 -16.99 -8.47
N LEU A 124 -12.95 -17.67 -8.21
CA LEU A 124 -11.90 -17.89 -9.22
C LEU A 124 -12.38 -18.70 -10.42
N PHE A 125 -13.36 -19.58 -10.23
CA PHE A 125 -13.96 -20.32 -11.34
C PHE A 125 -14.76 -19.42 -12.29
N LEU A 126 -15.27 -18.29 -11.80
CA LEU A 126 -15.98 -17.26 -12.58
C LEU A 126 -14.99 -16.26 -13.18
N GLU A 127 -13.93 -15.93 -12.46
CA GLU A 127 -12.93 -14.92 -12.81
C GLU A 127 -11.69 -15.51 -13.51
N LYS A 128 -11.88 -16.28 -14.60
CA LYS A 128 -10.76 -16.84 -15.42
C LYS A 128 -9.78 -15.82 -16.02
N ASN A 129 -9.97 -14.52 -15.74
CA ASN A 129 -9.16 -13.40 -16.22
C ASN A 129 -8.64 -12.49 -15.07
N SER A 130 -8.73 -12.90 -13.79
CA SER A 130 -8.33 -12.02 -12.69
C SER A 130 -6.83 -11.73 -12.69
N ILE A 131 -6.51 -10.43 -12.71
CA ILE A 131 -5.16 -9.85 -12.71
C ILE A 131 -4.41 -10.14 -11.38
N VAL A 132 -5.12 -10.66 -10.39
CA VAL A 132 -4.63 -10.87 -9.01
C VAL A 132 -4.17 -12.31 -8.77
N GLN A 133 -4.23 -13.21 -9.77
CA GLN A 133 -3.60 -14.53 -9.62
C GLN A 133 -2.09 -14.39 -9.49
N ASN A 134 -1.62 -14.38 -8.25
CA ASN A 134 -0.22 -14.44 -7.90
C ASN A 134 -0.01 -15.68 -7.02
N ASP A 135 1.13 -16.34 -7.15
CA ASP A 135 1.44 -17.61 -6.48
C ASP A 135 1.43 -17.54 -4.93
N TYR A 136 1.19 -16.35 -4.37
CA TYR A 136 1.23 -16.03 -2.94
C TYR A 136 -0.15 -15.87 -2.28
N SER A 137 -1.25 -15.96 -3.04
CA SER A 137 -2.60 -15.90 -2.48
C SER A 137 -3.04 -17.26 -1.93
N ARG A 138 -3.73 -17.24 -0.78
CA ARG A 138 -4.39 -18.41 -0.20
C ARG A 138 -5.85 -18.44 -0.58
N PHE A 139 -6.33 -19.58 -1.03
CA PHE A 139 -7.72 -19.72 -1.48
C PHE A 139 -8.61 -20.28 -0.37
N VAL A 140 -9.75 -19.63 -0.16
CA VAL A 140 -10.70 -19.97 0.91
C VAL A 140 -12.10 -20.08 0.31
N MET A 141 -12.85 -21.10 0.71
CA MET A 141 -14.26 -21.23 0.31
C MET A 141 -15.13 -20.27 1.14
N ILE A 142 -16.20 -19.71 0.56
CA ILE A 142 -17.02 -18.74 1.31
C ILE A 142 -17.65 -19.35 2.58
N ASN A 143 -17.97 -20.64 2.54
CA ASN A 143 -18.53 -21.37 3.67
C ASN A 143 -17.51 -21.68 4.79
N GLU A 144 -16.22 -21.45 4.55
CA GLU A 144 -15.14 -21.60 5.53
C GLU A 144 -14.88 -20.31 6.30
N LEU A 145 -15.34 -19.16 5.78
CA LEU A 145 -15.15 -17.86 6.44
C LEU A 145 -15.71 -17.81 7.87
N TYR A 146 -16.75 -18.60 8.14
CA TYR A 146 -17.42 -18.68 9.43
C TYR A 146 -16.87 -19.75 10.36
N LYS A 147 -15.98 -20.62 9.87
CA LYS A 147 -15.51 -21.81 10.61
C LYS A 147 -14.22 -21.56 11.38
N ASN A 148 -13.42 -20.62 10.93
CA ASN A 148 -12.14 -20.26 11.55
C ASN A 148 -12.10 -18.75 11.81
N PRO A 149 -11.38 -18.29 12.86
CA PRO A 149 -11.14 -16.88 13.06
C PRO A 149 -10.32 -16.35 11.89
N ILE A 150 -10.91 -15.47 11.09
CA ILE A 150 -10.25 -14.76 9.99
C ILE A 150 -10.04 -13.32 10.43
N THR A 151 -8.90 -12.77 10.02
CA THR A 151 -8.52 -11.40 10.30
C THR A 151 -8.56 -10.58 9.01
N PHE A 152 -8.98 -9.32 9.13
CA PHE A 152 -9.09 -8.39 8.02
C PHE A 152 -8.20 -7.17 8.29
N ASN A 153 -6.90 -7.30 8.05
CA ASN A 153 -5.96 -6.19 8.11
C ASN A 153 -6.21 -5.20 6.96
N SER A 154 -6.63 -5.70 5.80
CA SER A 154 -7.20 -4.92 4.71
C SER A 154 -8.10 -5.79 3.83
N ILE A 155 -8.98 -5.15 3.05
CA ILE A 155 -9.80 -5.78 2.01
C ILE A 155 -9.56 -5.00 0.72
N GLY A 156 -9.31 -5.67 -0.38
CA GLY A 156 -9.09 -5.05 -1.68
C GLY A 156 -10.16 -5.45 -2.69
N LEU A 157 -10.55 -4.49 -3.50
CA LEU A 157 -11.51 -4.67 -4.59
C LEU A 157 -10.85 -4.24 -5.89
N ALA A 158 -10.91 -5.10 -6.90
CA ALA A 158 -10.44 -4.79 -8.25
C ALA A 158 -11.56 -5.08 -9.25
N PRO A 159 -11.95 -4.15 -10.13
CA PRO A 159 -12.80 -4.49 -11.26
C PRO A 159 -12.25 -5.68 -12.06
N ALA A 160 -13.11 -6.59 -12.50
CA ALA A 160 -12.70 -7.77 -13.28
C ALA A 160 -11.94 -7.40 -14.58
N VAL A 161 -12.18 -6.19 -15.09
CA VAL A 161 -11.40 -5.53 -16.15
C VAL A 161 -10.97 -4.16 -15.61
N PRO A 162 -9.69 -3.76 -15.68
CA PRO A 162 -9.20 -2.50 -15.15
C PRO A 162 -10.04 -1.31 -15.61
N ASP A 163 -10.74 -0.69 -14.66
CA ASP A 163 -11.66 0.41 -14.93
C ASP A 163 -11.75 1.33 -13.71
N VAL A 164 -11.12 2.50 -13.84
CA VAL A 164 -11.14 3.57 -12.84
C VAL A 164 -12.55 4.12 -12.60
N GLU A 165 -13.42 4.15 -13.60
CA GLU A 165 -14.78 4.68 -13.44
C GLU A 165 -15.65 3.75 -12.59
N LYS A 166 -15.41 2.44 -12.64
CA LYS A 166 -16.05 1.47 -11.72
C LYS A 166 -15.69 1.75 -10.27
N THR A 167 -14.41 1.96 -9.94
CA THR A 167 -14.01 2.26 -8.55
C THR A 167 -14.43 3.64 -8.09
N LYS A 168 -14.42 4.66 -8.98
CA LYS A 168 -14.98 5.99 -8.67
C LYS A 168 -16.45 5.94 -8.26
N LYS A 169 -17.27 5.13 -8.95
CA LYS A 169 -18.69 4.94 -8.63
C LYS A 169 -18.91 4.11 -7.36
N MET A 170 -18.04 3.12 -7.11
CA MET A 170 -18.15 2.24 -5.94
C MET A 170 -17.69 2.91 -4.64
N LEU A 171 -16.70 3.80 -4.70
CA LEU A 171 -16.17 4.51 -3.53
C LEU A 171 -17.26 5.15 -2.64
N PRO A 172 -18.18 6.01 -3.14
CA PRO A 172 -19.21 6.62 -2.30
C PRO A 172 -20.18 5.59 -1.69
N ILE A 173 -20.45 4.48 -2.37
CA ILE A 173 -21.32 3.39 -1.86
C ILE A 173 -20.65 2.73 -0.63
N VAL A 174 -19.35 2.43 -0.73
CA VAL A 174 -18.58 1.88 0.39
C VAL A 174 -18.51 2.86 1.55
N GLN A 175 -18.28 4.14 1.28
CA GLN A 175 -18.23 5.20 2.29
C GLN A 175 -19.58 5.37 3.01
N GLU A 176 -20.69 5.38 2.27
CA GLU A 176 -22.03 5.51 2.85
C GLU A 176 -22.38 4.33 3.78
N LYS A 177 -22.04 3.10 3.37
CA LYS A 177 -22.36 1.89 4.13
C LYS A 177 -21.48 1.68 5.35
N TRP A 178 -20.15 1.88 5.21
CA TRP A 178 -19.19 1.46 6.22
C TRP A 178 -18.21 2.55 6.67
N GLY A 179 -18.26 3.77 6.14
CA GLY A 179 -17.24 4.81 6.40
C GLY A 179 -17.03 5.21 7.87
N HIS A 180 -17.98 4.87 8.76
CA HIS A 180 -17.80 5.01 10.21
C HIS A 180 -16.85 3.96 10.82
N ASN A 181 -16.71 2.80 10.19
CA ASN A 181 -15.98 1.63 10.69
C ASN A 181 -14.66 1.34 9.94
N ILE A 182 -14.48 1.91 8.75
CA ILE A 182 -13.33 1.67 7.87
C ILE A 182 -12.82 2.97 7.26
N GLU A 183 -11.60 2.91 6.71
CA GLU A 183 -11.13 3.84 5.68
C GLU A 183 -11.19 3.16 4.32
N VAL A 184 -11.39 3.94 3.25
CA VAL A 184 -11.37 3.43 1.88
C VAL A 184 -10.68 4.42 0.95
N PHE A 185 -9.74 3.90 0.17
CA PHE A 185 -8.91 4.68 -0.74
C PHE A 185 -8.99 4.13 -2.15
N ARG A 186 -8.98 5.03 -3.15
CA ARG A 186 -8.68 4.64 -4.52
C ARG A 186 -7.19 4.43 -4.67
N ASN A 187 -6.81 3.34 -5.31
CA ASN A 187 -5.44 3.03 -5.65
C ASN A 187 -5.41 2.55 -7.10
N GLN A 188 -5.08 3.43 -8.04
CA GLN A 188 -5.25 3.22 -9.48
C GLN A 188 -6.69 2.77 -9.80
N TYR A 189 -6.87 1.55 -10.31
CA TYR A 189 -8.17 0.93 -10.56
C TYR A 189 -8.67 0.03 -9.42
N PHE A 190 -8.00 0.01 -8.26
CA PHE A 190 -8.41 -0.71 -7.06
C PHE A 190 -9.14 0.20 -6.06
N LEU A 191 -9.90 -0.41 -5.16
CA LEU A 191 -10.32 0.18 -3.88
C LEU A 191 -9.69 -0.60 -2.73
N ASP A 192 -8.92 0.09 -1.92
CA ASP A 192 -8.30 -0.46 -0.72
C ASP A 192 -9.14 -0.05 0.49
N ILE A 193 -9.71 -1.05 1.18
CA ILE A 193 -10.50 -0.88 2.40
C ILE A 193 -9.61 -1.29 3.59
N CYS A 194 -9.46 -0.38 4.54
CA CYS A 194 -8.53 -0.49 5.65
C CYS A 194 -9.25 -0.28 6.99
N PRO A 195 -8.64 -0.65 8.14
CA PRO A 195 -9.18 -0.37 9.45
C PRO A 195 -9.40 1.13 9.64
N LYS A 196 -10.39 1.51 10.46
CA LYS A 196 -10.64 2.93 10.72
C LYS A 196 -9.38 3.64 11.19
N ASN A 197 -9.17 4.88 10.72
CA ASN A 197 -7.99 5.70 10.98
C ASN A 197 -6.66 5.20 10.36
N SER A 198 -6.64 4.06 9.66
CA SER A 198 -5.44 3.57 8.98
C SER A 198 -5.27 4.27 7.63
N SER A 199 -4.06 4.72 7.36
CA SER A 199 -3.63 5.30 6.08
C SER A 199 -2.11 5.25 5.98
N LYS A 200 -1.56 5.42 4.78
CA LYS A 200 -0.10 5.55 4.59
C LYS A 200 0.50 6.63 5.48
N GLY A 201 -0.16 7.79 5.59
CA GLY A 201 0.25 8.88 6.49
C GLY A 201 0.19 8.53 7.98
N PHE A 202 -0.82 7.75 8.40
CA PHE A 202 -0.89 7.21 9.76
C PHE A 202 0.29 6.26 10.03
N GLY A 203 0.61 5.35 9.11
CA GLY A 203 1.75 4.45 9.23
C GLY A 203 3.09 5.20 9.38
N ILE A 204 3.29 6.26 8.60
CA ILE A 204 4.50 7.12 8.72
C ILE A 204 4.54 7.78 10.10
N ARG A 205 3.41 8.28 10.62
CA ARG A 205 3.33 8.88 11.95
C ARG A 205 3.71 7.90 13.06
N GLN A 206 3.13 6.70 13.04
CA GLN A 206 3.42 5.67 14.05
C GLN A 206 4.90 5.26 14.02
N LEU A 207 5.47 5.12 12.81
CA LEU A 207 6.89 4.84 12.65
C LEU A 207 7.76 5.98 13.17
N ALA A 208 7.42 7.23 12.84
CA ALA A 208 8.15 8.42 13.31
C ALA A 208 8.16 8.52 14.84
N GLU A 209 7.03 8.27 15.49
CA GLU A 209 6.91 8.24 16.95
C GLU A 209 7.75 7.12 17.56
N PHE A 210 7.70 5.91 16.99
CA PHE A 210 8.51 4.78 17.43
C PHE A 210 10.02 5.05 17.32
N LEU A 211 10.48 5.62 16.20
CA LEU A 211 11.88 5.96 15.99
C LEU A 211 12.35 7.08 16.93
N SER A 212 11.46 8.00 17.30
CA SER A 212 11.75 9.11 18.23
C SER A 212 12.99 9.94 17.83
N GLU A 213 13.24 10.07 16.53
CA GLU A 213 14.36 10.81 15.95
C GLU A 213 13.86 12.03 15.13
N PRO A 214 14.63 13.14 15.10
CA PRO A 214 14.27 14.31 14.33
C PRO A 214 14.60 14.11 12.83
N PHE A 215 13.61 13.64 12.08
CA PHE A 215 13.68 13.54 10.62
C PHE A 215 13.07 14.75 9.91
N GLU A 216 13.65 15.10 8.78
CA GLU A 216 12.96 15.84 7.73
C GLU A 216 12.30 14.83 6.79
N PHE A 217 10.97 14.81 6.77
CA PHE A 217 10.21 13.81 6.04
C PHE A 217 9.91 14.24 4.61
N TYR A 218 9.98 13.26 3.71
CA TYR A 218 9.69 13.33 2.30
C TYR A 218 8.85 12.13 1.88
N ALA A 219 8.06 12.30 0.83
CA ALA A 219 7.20 11.24 0.32
C ALA A 219 7.10 11.26 -1.20
N VAL A 220 7.05 10.08 -1.83
CA VAL A 220 6.79 9.92 -3.26
C VAL A 220 5.71 8.87 -3.51
N GLY A 221 4.79 9.14 -4.43
CA GLY A 221 3.69 8.24 -4.79
C GLY A 221 2.93 8.66 -6.06
N ASP A 222 1.98 7.83 -6.50
CA ASP A 222 1.27 7.97 -7.77
C ASP A 222 -0.26 8.01 -7.64
N SER A 223 -0.84 7.68 -6.47
CA SER A 223 -2.27 7.44 -6.33
C SER A 223 -2.94 8.10 -5.11
N PHE A 224 -4.26 7.94 -5.00
CA PHE A 224 -5.07 8.66 -3.99
C PHE A 224 -4.83 8.13 -2.56
N ASN A 225 -4.41 6.87 -2.40
CA ASN A 225 -3.96 6.33 -1.10
C ASN A 225 -2.65 6.97 -0.60
N ASP A 226 -1.93 7.71 -1.44
CA ASP A 226 -0.71 8.44 -1.07
C ASP A 226 -0.97 9.83 -0.49
N ILE A 227 -2.17 10.39 -0.68
CA ILE A 227 -2.51 11.75 -0.26
C ILE A 227 -2.24 11.97 1.23
N ALA A 228 -2.63 11.03 2.09
CA ALA A 228 -2.40 11.13 3.53
C ALA A 228 -0.89 11.18 3.88
N MET A 229 -0.07 10.49 3.09
CA MET A 229 1.39 10.53 3.21
C MET A 229 1.95 11.89 2.74
N PHE A 230 1.42 12.46 1.64
CA PHE A 230 1.78 13.80 1.18
C PHE A 230 1.38 14.91 2.16
N GLU A 231 0.22 14.77 2.79
CA GLU A 231 -0.25 15.67 3.84
C GLU A 231 0.65 15.62 5.08
N PHE A 232 1.13 14.43 5.45
CA PHE A 232 2.05 14.25 6.57
C PHE A 232 3.38 14.99 6.36
N VAL A 233 4.00 14.85 5.18
CA VAL A 233 5.31 15.48 4.89
C VAL A 233 5.20 16.95 4.49
N GLY A 234 4.00 17.39 4.10
CA GLY A 234 3.74 18.72 3.59
C GLY A 234 4.11 18.88 2.10
N LYS A 235 3.40 19.77 1.41
CA LYS A 235 3.46 19.91 -0.06
C LYS A 235 4.86 20.13 -0.63
N ASN A 236 5.74 20.82 0.10
CA ASN A 236 7.11 21.13 -0.37
C ASN A 236 8.06 19.92 -0.39
N ASN A 237 7.69 18.85 0.31
CA ASN A 237 8.45 17.60 0.46
C ASN A 237 7.69 16.39 -0.11
N ALA A 238 6.53 16.62 -0.72
CA ALA A 238 5.74 15.61 -1.41
C ALA A 238 6.04 15.63 -2.92
N PHE A 239 6.29 14.45 -3.46
CA PHE A 239 6.59 14.21 -4.86
C PHE A 239 5.53 13.31 -5.47
N VAL A 240 5.01 13.68 -6.63
CA VAL A 240 4.01 12.91 -7.37
C VAL A 240 4.61 12.40 -8.67
N MET A 241 4.36 11.13 -8.97
CA MET A 241 4.87 10.52 -10.19
C MET A 241 4.20 11.09 -11.45
N GLU A 242 4.93 11.21 -12.56
CA GLU A 242 4.39 11.75 -13.82
C GLU A 242 3.25 10.89 -14.42
N ASN A 243 3.24 9.58 -14.14
CA ASN A 243 2.19 8.64 -14.53
C ASN A 243 0.92 8.71 -13.66
N ALA A 244 0.92 9.49 -12.57
CA ALA A 244 -0.26 9.67 -11.73
C ALA A 244 -1.43 10.33 -12.48
N GLU A 245 -2.65 10.13 -11.98
CA GLU A 245 -3.85 10.80 -12.51
C GLU A 245 -3.70 12.33 -12.46
N GLU A 246 -4.15 13.03 -13.50
CA GLU A 246 -4.03 14.50 -13.63
C GLU A 246 -4.57 15.26 -12.42
N ILE A 247 -5.66 14.78 -11.82
CA ILE A 247 -6.25 15.38 -10.62
C ILE A 247 -5.24 15.39 -9.46
N LEU A 248 -4.48 14.32 -9.29
CA LEU A 248 -3.45 14.24 -8.24
C LEU A 248 -2.24 15.12 -8.58
N LYS A 249 -1.79 15.08 -9.84
CA LYS A 249 -0.65 15.90 -10.31
C LYS A 249 -0.90 17.40 -10.20
N ASN A 250 -2.15 17.84 -10.20
CA ASN A 250 -2.54 19.25 -10.13
C ASN A 250 -2.78 19.77 -8.71
N GLN A 251 -2.45 19.00 -7.66
CA GLN A 251 -2.60 19.43 -6.25
C GLN A 251 -1.43 20.30 -5.72
N GLY A 252 -0.42 20.57 -6.56
CA GLY A 252 0.73 21.42 -6.23
C GLY A 252 1.92 20.68 -5.64
N TYR A 253 1.99 19.35 -5.80
CA TYR A 253 3.17 18.54 -5.47
C TYR A 253 4.26 18.68 -6.52
N LYS A 254 5.50 18.32 -6.16
CA LYS A 254 6.60 18.31 -7.13
C LYS A 254 6.51 17.08 -8.02
N LYS A 255 6.47 17.27 -9.33
CA LYS A 255 6.37 16.16 -10.30
C LYS A 255 7.74 15.54 -10.53
N VAL A 256 7.82 14.22 -10.56
CA VAL A 256 9.05 13.44 -10.83
C VAL A 256 8.74 12.24 -11.72
N LYS A 257 9.72 11.79 -12.50
CA LYS A 257 9.62 10.63 -13.39
C LYS A 257 10.00 9.32 -12.72
N SER A 258 10.73 9.41 -11.62
CA SER A 258 11.36 8.27 -10.96
C SER A 258 11.66 8.61 -9.50
N VAL A 259 11.84 7.58 -8.67
CA VAL A 259 12.28 7.75 -7.28
C VAL A 259 13.73 8.23 -7.24
N HIS A 260 14.55 7.88 -8.23
CA HIS A 260 15.87 8.43 -8.46
C HIS A 260 15.84 9.96 -8.54
N GLU A 261 14.99 10.53 -9.41
CA GLU A 261 14.84 11.99 -9.53
C GLU A 261 14.34 12.64 -8.23
N CYS A 262 13.43 11.98 -7.50
CA CYS A 262 13.01 12.40 -6.17
C CYS A 262 14.21 12.47 -5.20
N ILE A 263 15.04 11.43 -5.15
CA ILE A 263 16.21 11.36 -4.28
C ILE A 263 17.24 12.43 -4.66
N GLU A 264 17.52 12.66 -5.94
CA GLU A 264 18.41 13.76 -6.38
C GLU A 264 17.92 15.11 -5.85
N HIS A 265 16.61 15.37 -5.90
CA HIS A 265 16.04 16.60 -5.35
C HIS A 265 16.18 16.71 -3.83
N ILE A 266 16.09 15.60 -3.11
CA ILE A 266 16.22 15.54 -1.66
C ILE A 266 17.68 15.74 -1.25
N LEU A 267 18.64 15.14 -1.96
CA LEU A 267 20.07 15.24 -1.63
C LEU A 267 20.68 16.60 -1.96
N LEU A 268 20.15 17.34 -2.94
CA LEU A 268 20.58 18.69 -3.30
C LEU A 268 20.16 19.79 -2.30
N ARG A 269 19.31 19.48 -1.31
CA ARG A 269 18.85 20.39 -0.25
C ARG A 269 19.65 20.21 1.03
#